data_AF-A0A4Y8VS19-F1
#
_entry.id   AF-A0A4Y8VS19-F1
#
_cell.length_a   1.000
_cell.length_b   1.000
_cell.length_c   1.000
_cell.angle_alpha   90.00
_cell.angle_beta   90.00
_cell.angle_gamma   90.00
#
_symmetry.space_group_name_H-M   'P 1'
#
loop_
_entity.id
_entity.type
_entity.pdbx_description
1 polymer ?
#
loop_
_entity_poly.entity_id
_entity_poly.type
_entity_poly.pdbx_seq_one_letter_code
_entity_poly.pdbx_strand_id
1 'polypeptide(L)'
;MELGFIGLGTMGAPMVLNLLKAGHRVRVWNRSSAPLEALITAGAEAVDTPALAAQAEVLISMLGDDAAIRSVFLDSGALEGLQAGSVHVNMSTVSVALARELSALHESRSVDYISAPVLGRVDVAAAGNLNILASGPAEALARVQPLFDVLGRKTWHFGEAADVACAAKLSANLMVASAIESLAEASTLAGGYGISRAAFIDMITSTLFPVPVYQGYGKQMADDTFEPAGFKLSLGLKDVRLVLEAGEAAQVPLPFASVLKDSLLDGMAHGQADQDWASLSRVSDRRAGVK
;
A
#
# COMPACT_ATOMS: atom_id res chain seq x y z
N MET A 1 25.35 0.15 0.27
CA MET A 1 24.82 -0.96 -0.54
C MET A 1 24.47 -0.43 -1.91
N GLU A 2 24.66 -1.25 -2.95
CA GLU A 2 24.10 -1.01 -4.29
C GLU A 2 22.65 -1.48 -4.33
N LEU A 3 21.72 -0.54 -4.50
CA LEU A 3 20.27 -0.79 -4.49
C LEU A 3 19.68 -0.62 -5.89
N GLY A 4 18.69 -1.45 -6.19
CA GLY A 4 17.73 -1.25 -7.26
C GLY A 4 16.39 -0.76 -6.69
N PHE A 5 15.69 0.10 -7.40
CA PHE A 5 14.34 0.52 -7.04
C PHE A 5 13.42 0.56 -8.26
N ILE A 6 12.34 -0.20 -8.22
CA ILE A 6 11.33 -0.28 -9.28
C ILE A 6 10.00 0.28 -8.77
N GLY A 7 9.49 1.31 -9.45
CA GLY A 7 8.21 1.94 -9.13
C GLY A 7 8.38 3.22 -8.32
N LEU A 8 8.23 4.36 -8.99
CA LEU A 8 8.55 5.69 -8.45
C LEU A 8 7.28 6.54 -8.30
N GLY A 9 6.18 5.88 -7.90
CA GLY A 9 4.92 6.54 -7.60
C GLY A 9 4.98 7.37 -6.32
N THR A 10 3.80 7.71 -5.79
CA THR A 10 3.64 8.55 -4.60
C THR A 10 4.37 8.02 -3.37
N MET A 11 4.49 6.70 -3.22
CA MET A 11 5.25 6.06 -2.13
C MET A 11 6.73 5.84 -2.49
N GLY A 12 7.03 5.37 -3.70
CA GLY A 12 8.39 4.98 -4.08
C GLY A 12 9.39 6.14 -4.14
N ALA A 13 8.98 7.29 -4.69
CA ALA A 13 9.86 8.46 -4.82
C ALA A 13 10.40 8.97 -3.46
N PRO A 14 9.59 9.22 -2.42
CA PRO A 14 10.13 9.62 -1.11
C PRO A 14 10.99 8.54 -0.45
N MET A 15 10.70 7.26 -0.68
CA MET A 15 11.52 6.16 -0.16
C MET A 15 12.93 6.16 -0.78
N VAL A 16 13.03 6.36 -2.09
CA VAL A 16 14.33 6.52 -2.78
C VAL A 16 15.11 7.70 -2.22
N LEU A 17 14.46 8.84 -2.01
CA LEU A 17 15.12 10.02 -1.43
C LEU A 17 15.71 9.73 -0.05
N ASN A 18 15.02 8.94 0.79
CA ASN A 18 15.53 8.55 2.10
C ASN A 18 16.73 7.62 2.00
N LEU A 19 16.70 6.65 1.07
CA LEU A 19 17.84 5.77 0.82
C LEU A 19 19.07 6.53 0.30
N LEU A 20 18.89 7.50 -0.59
CA LEU A 20 19.98 8.37 -1.07
C LEU A 20 20.56 9.21 0.06
N LYS A 21 19.72 9.83 0.91
CA LYS A 21 20.15 10.61 2.08
C LYS A 21 20.94 9.78 3.08
N ALA A 22 20.61 8.49 3.21
CA ALA A 22 21.35 7.54 4.04
C ALA A 22 22.66 7.06 3.40
N GLY A 23 23.03 7.56 2.21
CA GLY A 23 24.31 7.27 1.55
C GLY A 23 24.32 5.99 0.69
N HIS A 24 23.15 5.43 0.38
CA HIS A 24 23.06 4.30 -0.55
C HIS A 24 23.17 4.74 -2.01
N ARG A 25 23.72 3.88 -2.87
CA ARG A 25 23.69 4.06 -4.32
C ARG A 25 22.44 3.39 -4.86
N VAL A 26 21.59 4.13 -5.55
CA VAL A 26 20.26 3.65 -5.97
C VAL A 26 20.10 3.79 -7.47
N ARG A 27 19.98 2.65 -8.17
CA ARG A 27 19.47 2.60 -9.53
C ARG A 27 17.96 2.58 -9.53
N VAL A 28 17.34 3.44 -10.32
CA VAL A 28 15.89 3.62 -10.33
C VAL A 28 15.31 3.34 -11.71
N TRP A 29 14.17 2.66 -11.72
CA TRP A 29 13.38 2.48 -12.93
C TRP A 29 11.90 2.71 -12.64
N ASN A 30 11.23 3.34 -13.60
CA ASN A 30 9.78 3.51 -13.59
C ASN A 30 9.25 3.51 -15.02
N ARG A 31 8.03 3.00 -15.21
CA ARG A 31 7.39 2.96 -16.53
C ARG A 31 7.25 4.35 -17.17
N SER A 32 6.90 5.36 -16.38
CA SER A 32 6.86 6.75 -16.83
C SER A 32 8.14 7.49 -16.42
N SER A 33 8.64 8.35 -17.29
CA SER A 33 9.87 9.10 -17.07
C SER A 33 9.70 10.29 -16.12
N ALA A 34 8.50 10.85 -15.99
CA ALA A 34 8.23 12.06 -15.23
C ALA A 34 8.77 12.05 -13.77
N PRO A 35 8.69 10.94 -12.99
CA PRO A 35 9.23 10.91 -11.63
C PRO A 35 10.77 10.87 -11.53
N LEU A 36 11.48 10.65 -12.64
CA LEU A 36 12.93 10.40 -12.62
C LEU A 36 13.76 11.67 -12.42
N GLU A 37 13.35 12.80 -13.00
CA GLU A 37 14.18 14.03 -13.03
C GLU A 37 14.58 14.51 -11.62
N ALA A 38 13.63 14.53 -10.69
CA ALA A 38 13.87 14.94 -9.31
C ALA A 38 14.80 13.96 -8.56
N LEU A 39 14.69 12.66 -8.86
CA LEU A 39 15.51 11.62 -8.22
C LEU A 39 16.93 11.62 -8.77
N ILE A 40 17.11 11.82 -10.08
CA ILE A 40 18.43 11.98 -10.71
C ILE A 40 19.15 13.19 -10.10
N THR A 41 18.43 14.32 -9.97
CA THR A 41 18.98 15.53 -9.32
C THR A 41 19.41 15.25 -7.88
N ALA A 42 18.73 14.35 -7.18
CA ALA A 42 19.06 13.93 -5.82
C ALA A 42 20.18 12.85 -5.75
N GLY A 43 20.69 12.37 -6.89
CA GLY A 43 21.79 11.40 -6.96
C GLY A 43 21.39 9.96 -7.31
N ALA A 44 20.13 9.71 -7.71
CA ALA A 44 19.75 8.40 -8.25
C ALA A 44 20.33 8.18 -9.64
N GLU A 45 20.64 6.92 -9.96
CA GLU A 45 21.04 6.50 -11.30
C GLU A 45 19.82 5.95 -12.05
N ALA A 46 19.25 6.73 -12.97
CA ALA A 46 18.15 6.22 -13.79
C ALA A 46 18.67 5.20 -14.81
N VAL A 47 17.94 4.10 -14.98
CA VAL A 47 18.23 3.06 -15.97
C VAL A 47 17.05 2.84 -16.90
N ASP A 48 17.30 2.32 -18.11
CA ASP A 48 16.29 2.24 -19.16
C ASP A 48 15.33 1.05 -19.01
N THR A 49 15.75 -0.01 -18.33
CA THR A 49 14.98 -1.25 -18.20
C THR A 49 14.87 -1.68 -16.74
N PRO A 50 13.78 -2.37 -16.36
CA PRO A 50 13.66 -2.88 -15.00
C PRO A 50 14.70 -3.98 -14.71
N ALA A 51 15.15 -4.71 -15.74
CA ALA A 51 16.26 -5.66 -15.63
C ALA A 51 17.56 -4.98 -15.14
N LEU A 52 17.89 -3.79 -15.66
CA LEU A 52 19.07 -3.05 -15.22
C LEU A 52 18.94 -2.54 -13.78
N ALA A 53 17.73 -2.21 -13.32
CA ALA A 53 17.49 -1.86 -11.93
C ALA A 53 17.63 -3.08 -11.01
N ALA A 54 17.24 -4.26 -11.49
CA ALA A 54 17.30 -5.52 -10.74
C ALA A 54 18.72 -6.08 -10.54
N GLN A 55 19.71 -5.63 -11.32
CA GLN A 55 21.11 -6.07 -11.23
C GLN A 55 21.85 -5.50 -10.00
N ALA A 56 21.24 -5.52 -8.82
CA ALA A 56 21.73 -4.91 -7.58
C ALA A 56 21.83 -5.94 -6.44
N GLU A 57 22.48 -5.58 -5.34
CA GLU A 57 22.54 -6.43 -4.14
C GLU A 57 21.15 -6.62 -3.52
N VAL A 58 20.37 -5.55 -3.49
CA VAL A 58 18.98 -5.54 -3.03
C VAL A 58 18.14 -4.75 -4.02
N LEU A 59 17.08 -5.37 -4.52
CA LEU A 59 16.04 -4.72 -5.31
C LEU A 59 14.84 -4.42 -4.41
N ILE A 60 14.35 -3.18 -4.42
CA ILE A 60 13.09 -2.80 -3.79
C ILE A 60 12.06 -2.54 -4.89
N SER A 61 10.85 -3.08 -4.75
CA SER A 61 9.72 -2.75 -5.65
C SER A 61 8.55 -2.12 -4.90
N MET A 62 7.93 -1.12 -5.53
CA MET A 62 6.76 -0.40 -5.04
C MET A 62 5.79 -0.08 -6.20
N LEU A 63 5.01 -1.08 -6.61
CA LEU A 63 4.09 -1.04 -7.75
C LEU A 63 2.62 -1.05 -7.31
N GLY A 64 1.72 -0.71 -8.23
CA GLY A 64 0.32 -0.45 -7.92
C GLY A 64 -0.51 -1.69 -7.58
N ASP A 65 -0.25 -2.81 -8.26
CA ASP A 65 -1.04 -4.03 -8.14
C ASP A 65 -0.28 -5.25 -8.68
N ASP A 66 -0.94 -6.40 -8.56
CA ASP A 66 -0.49 -7.70 -9.05
C ASP A 66 -0.17 -7.73 -10.54
N ALA A 67 -0.93 -7.01 -11.37
CA ALA A 67 -0.73 -6.99 -12.82
C ALA A 67 0.52 -6.17 -13.19
N ALA A 68 0.74 -5.05 -12.50
CA ALA A 68 1.95 -4.25 -12.65
C ALA A 68 3.20 -5.05 -12.24
N ILE A 69 3.13 -5.82 -11.15
CA ILE A 69 4.23 -6.69 -10.73
C ILE A 69 4.51 -7.76 -11.78
N ARG A 70 3.50 -8.47 -12.27
CA ARG A 70 3.68 -9.48 -13.33
C ARG A 70 4.28 -8.86 -14.60
N SER A 71 3.73 -7.75 -15.06
CA SER A 71 4.21 -7.05 -16.25
C SER A 71 5.68 -6.65 -16.12
N VAL A 72 6.11 -6.16 -14.95
CA VAL A 72 7.50 -5.71 -14.77
C VAL A 72 8.45 -6.89 -14.55
N PHE A 73 8.07 -7.85 -13.70
CA PHE A 73 8.97 -8.93 -13.29
C PHE A 73 8.99 -10.10 -14.25
N LEU A 74 7.84 -10.52 -14.77
CA LEU A 74 7.72 -11.70 -15.61
C LEU A 74 7.81 -11.33 -17.10
N ASP A 75 7.21 -10.22 -17.51
CA ASP A 75 7.14 -9.86 -18.93
C ASP A 75 8.27 -8.91 -19.37
N SER A 76 8.77 -8.06 -18.47
CA SER A 76 9.74 -6.98 -18.80
C SER A 76 11.17 -7.26 -18.32
N GLY A 77 11.46 -8.47 -17.85
CA GLY A 77 12.84 -8.90 -17.59
C GLY A 77 13.40 -8.58 -16.19
N ALA A 78 12.61 -8.02 -15.26
CA ALA A 78 13.16 -7.66 -13.95
C ALA A 78 13.61 -8.89 -13.15
N LEU A 79 12.86 -10.00 -13.24
CA LEU A 79 13.25 -11.25 -12.59
C LEU A 79 14.55 -11.80 -13.20
N GLU A 80 14.75 -11.66 -14.52
CA GLU A 80 15.96 -12.08 -15.26
C GLU A 80 17.18 -11.24 -14.93
N GLY A 81 16.96 -9.97 -14.54
CA GLY A 81 18.02 -9.08 -14.10
C GLY A 81 18.56 -9.37 -12.70
N LEU A 82 17.84 -10.16 -11.89
CA LEU A 82 18.28 -10.50 -10.53
C LEU A 82 19.49 -11.45 -10.56
N GLN A 83 20.42 -11.22 -9.65
CA GLN A 83 21.63 -12.03 -9.51
C GLN A 83 21.49 -13.03 -8.37
N ALA A 84 22.00 -14.25 -8.55
CA ALA A 84 22.03 -15.23 -7.47
C ALA A 84 22.70 -14.64 -6.20
N GLY A 85 22.06 -14.83 -5.05
CA GLY A 85 22.46 -14.24 -3.77
C GLY A 85 22.01 -12.79 -3.55
N SER A 86 21.25 -12.18 -4.47
CA SER A 86 20.57 -10.90 -4.23
C SER A 86 19.28 -11.09 -3.42
N VAL A 87 18.71 -9.97 -2.95
CA VAL A 87 17.42 -9.96 -2.25
C VAL A 87 16.44 -9.07 -2.99
N HIS A 88 15.24 -9.55 -3.25
CA HIS A 88 14.13 -8.74 -3.70
C HIS A 88 13.15 -8.46 -2.55
N VAL A 89 13.03 -7.19 -2.19
CA VAL A 89 12.08 -6.66 -1.22
C VAL A 89 10.87 -6.06 -1.94
N ASN A 90 9.75 -6.77 -1.96
CA ASN A 90 8.50 -6.25 -2.50
C ASN A 90 7.71 -5.51 -1.41
N MET A 91 7.59 -4.19 -1.53
CA MET A 91 6.84 -3.35 -0.58
C MET A 91 5.43 -3.01 -1.06
N SER A 92 5.02 -3.56 -2.20
CA SER A 92 3.70 -3.37 -2.80
C SER A 92 2.62 -4.15 -2.06
N THR A 93 1.38 -3.64 -2.05
CA THR A 93 0.23 -4.41 -1.59
C THR A 93 -0.26 -5.34 -2.71
N VAL A 94 0.08 -6.63 -2.60
CA VAL A 94 -0.24 -7.68 -3.58
C VAL A 94 -1.07 -8.82 -2.97
N SER A 95 -1.61 -9.69 -3.82
CA SER A 95 -2.27 -10.92 -3.38
C SER A 95 -1.32 -11.89 -2.67
N VAL A 96 -1.88 -12.69 -1.77
CA VAL A 96 -1.20 -13.84 -1.12
C VAL A 96 -0.71 -14.83 -2.18
N ALA A 97 -1.52 -15.07 -3.22
CA ALA A 97 -1.18 -16.00 -4.30
C ALA A 97 0.04 -15.54 -5.10
N LEU A 98 0.10 -14.26 -5.48
CA LEU A 98 1.26 -13.71 -6.18
C LEU A 98 2.52 -13.72 -5.31
N ALA A 99 2.41 -13.43 -4.01
CA ALA A 99 3.56 -13.50 -3.12
C ALA A 99 4.17 -14.92 -3.06
N ARG A 100 3.33 -15.97 -3.03
CA ARG A 100 3.78 -17.37 -3.11
C ARG A 100 4.44 -17.70 -4.45
N GLU A 101 3.81 -17.28 -5.56
CA GLU A 101 4.33 -17.48 -6.91
C GLU A 101 5.72 -16.83 -7.06
N LEU A 102 5.85 -15.56 -6.65
CA LEU A 102 7.12 -14.85 -6.71
C LEU A 102 8.16 -15.49 -5.82
N SER A 103 7.83 -15.88 -4.59
CA SER A 103 8.77 -16.56 -3.71
C SER A 103 9.38 -17.81 -4.38
N ALA A 104 8.56 -18.66 -5.00
CA ALA A 104 9.03 -19.85 -5.71
C ALA A 104 9.88 -19.51 -6.96
N LEU A 105 9.48 -18.49 -7.71
CA LEU A 105 10.25 -18.03 -8.88
C LEU A 105 11.63 -17.47 -8.49
N HIS A 106 11.72 -16.75 -7.38
CA HIS A 106 13.00 -16.21 -6.87
C HIS A 106 13.89 -17.34 -6.33
N GLU A 107 13.32 -18.29 -5.58
CA GLU A 107 14.04 -19.46 -5.07
C GLU A 107 14.68 -20.27 -6.22
N SER A 108 13.97 -20.47 -7.34
CA SER A 108 14.50 -21.17 -8.51
C SER A 108 15.74 -20.51 -9.15
N ARG A 109 16.03 -19.26 -8.77
CA ARG A 109 17.18 -18.45 -9.24
C ARG A 109 18.19 -18.17 -8.14
N SER A 110 18.05 -18.81 -6.97
CA SER A 110 18.86 -18.55 -5.78
C SER A 110 18.81 -17.07 -5.35
N VAL A 111 17.63 -16.45 -5.45
CA VAL A 111 17.38 -15.08 -5.01
C VAL A 111 16.43 -15.12 -3.81
N ASP A 112 16.72 -14.38 -2.76
CA ASP A 112 15.82 -14.27 -1.62
C ASP A 112 14.66 -13.33 -1.94
N TYR A 113 13.44 -13.73 -1.59
CA TYR A 113 12.24 -12.90 -1.73
C TYR A 113 11.68 -12.53 -0.36
N ILE A 114 11.45 -11.24 -0.15
CA ILE A 114 10.83 -10.69 1.05
C ILE A 114 9.59 -9.91 0.62
N SER A 115 8.45 -10.24 1.21
CA SER A 115 7.31 -9.32 1.20
C SER A 115 7.41 -8.40 2.39
N ALA A 116 7.42 -7.10 2.12
CA ALA A 116 7.57 -6.03 3.10
C ALA A 116 6.53 -4.89 2.91
N PRO A 117 5.21 -5.18 2.74
CA PRO A 117 4.21 -4.13 2.59
C PRO A 117 4.19 -3.17 3.79
N VAL A 118 3.74 -1.94 3.54
CA VAL A 118 3.87 -0.84 4.52
C VAL A 118 2.53 -0.31 5.01
N LEU A 119 2.52 0.18 6.25
CA LEU A 119 1.47 1.01 6.82
C LEU A 119 2.00 2.44 7.00
N GLY A 120 1.28 3.39 6.42
CA GLY A 120 1.64 4.81 6.38
C GLY A 120 1.22 5.42 5.05
N ARG A 121 1.03 6.73 5.04
CA ARG A 121 0.76 7.52 3.83
C ARG A 121 2.05 8.19 3.35
N VAL A 122 1.96 8.96 2.27
CA VAL A 122 3.10 9.61 1.60
C VAL A 122 3.92 10.48 2.56
N ASP A 123 3.27 11.20 3.48
CA ASP A 123 3.91 11.99 4.54
C ASP A 123 4.75 11.12 5.48
N VAL A 124 4.22 9.96 5.88
CA VAL A 124 4.91 8.99 6.73
C VAL A 124 6.11 8.37 6.00
N ALA A 125 5.97 8.07 4.70
CA ALA A 125 7.05 7.58 3.85
C ALA A 125 8.17 8.63 3.70
N ALA A 126 7.81 9.87 3.40
CA ALA A 126 8.76 10.99 3.29
C ALA A 126 9.53 11.22 4.59
N ALA A 127 8.89 11.01 5.74
CA ALA A 127 9.51 11.13 7.04
C ALA A 127 10.33 9.90 7.48
N GLY A 128 10.41 8.82 6.69
CA GLY A 128 11.10 7.58 7.08
C GLY A 128 10.47 6.90 8.30
N ASN A 129 9.15 7.00 8.45
CA ASN A 129 8.43 6.59 9.65
C ASN A 129 7.40 5.46 9.40
N LEU A 130 7.52 4.76 8.27
CA LEU A 130 6.62 3.66 7.92
C LEU A 130 6.63 2.54 8.99
N ASN A 131 5.50 1.88 9.15
CA ASN A 131 5.51 0.55 9.77
C ASN A 131 5.63 -0.48 8.65
N ILE A 132 6.70 -1.26 8.67
CA ILE A 132 7.00 -2.25 7.64
C ILE A 132 6.55 -3.61 8.17
N LEU A 133 5.70 -4.31 7.42
CA LEU A 133 5.23 -5.66 7.75
C LEU A 133 6.04 -6.63 6.89
N ALA A 134 6.96 -7.37 7.48
CA ALA A 134 7.95 -8.15 6.75
C ALA A 134 7.82 -9.66 7.01
N SER A 135 7.91 -10.45 5.94
CA SER A 135 8.10 -11.90 6.00
C SER A 135 8.97 -12.38 4.84
N GLY A 136 9.83 -13.36 5.12
CA GLY A 136 10.87 -13.88 4.22
C GLY A 136 11.97 -14.58 5.00
N PRO A 137 13.00 -15.14 4.33
CA PRO A 137 14.10 -15.84 4.98
C PRO A 137 14.77 -14.98 6.06
N ALA A 138 15.05 -15.56 7.24
CA ALA A 138 15.55 -14.81 8.38
C ALA A 138 16.90 -14.10 8.11
N GLU A 139 17.80 -14.76 7.38
CA GLU A 139 19.09 -14.17 6.99
C GLU A 139 18.92 -12.99 6.02
N ALA A 140 18.01 -13.12 5.05
CA ALA A 140 17.68 -12.04 4.13
C ALA A 140 17.05 -10.85 4.85
N LEU A 141 16.12 -11.09 5.78
CA LEU A 141 15.52 -10.06 6.64
C LEU A 141 16.58 -9.33 7.47
N ALA A 142 17.52 -10.06 8.07
CA ALA A 142 18.62 -9.46 8.82
C ALA A 142 19.52 -8.59 7.92
N ARG A 143 19.80 -9.04 6.69
CA ARG A 143 20.60 -8.30 5.70
C ARG A 143 19.95 -6.98 5.27
N VAL A 144 18.63 -6.96 5.10
CA VAL A 144 17.91 -5.75 4.65
C VAL A 144 17.38 -4.87 5.79
N GLN A 145 17.48 -5.31 7.05
CA GLN A 145 17.04 -4.53 8.21
C GLN A 145 17.60 -3.10 8.25
N PRO A 146 18.88 -2.82 7.91
CA PRO A 146 19.37 -1.45 7.85
C PRO A 146 18.62 -0.56 6.84
N LEU A 147 18.07 -1.13 5.77
CA LEU A 147 17.24 -0.41 4.80
C LEU A 147 15.86 -0.12 5.39
N PHE A 148 15.30 -1.08 6.13
CA PHE A 148 14.03 -0.89 6.84
C PHE A 148 14.13 0.20 7.92
N ASP A 149 15.27 0.31 8.61
CA ASP A 149 15.50 1.33 9.63
C ASP A 149 15.62 2.75 9.03
N VAL A 150 15.99 2.86 7.75
CA VAL A 150 15.97 4.14 7.00
C VAL A 150 14.55 4.51 6.55
N LEU A 151 13.76 3.51 6.15
CA LEU A 151 12.44 3.72 5.54
C LEU A 151 11.31 3.77 6.58
N GLY A 152 11.54 3.18 7.76
CA GLY A 152 10.50 2.87 8.71
C GLY A 152 10.85 3.22 10.15
N ARG A 153 9.81 3.45 10.94
CA ARG A 153 9.90 3.56 12.40
C ARG A 153 10.02 2.19 13.07
N LYS A 154 9.34 1.19 12.50
CA LYS A 154 9.29 -0.16 13.07
C LYS A 154 9.09 -1.20 11.98
N THR A 155 9.81 -2.29 12.10
CA THR A 155 9.60 -3.51 11.31
C THR A 155 8.89 -4.56 12.17
N TRP A 156 7.84 -5.16 11.63
CA TRP A 156 7.08 -6.24 12.22
C TRP A 156 7.36 -7.52 11.44
N HIS A 157 7.97 -8.50 12.09
CA HIS A 157 8.35 -9.76 11.45
C HIS A 157 7.25 -10.81 11.62
N PHE A 158 6.78 -11.38 10.50
CA PHE A 158 5.67 -12.34 10.46
C PHE A 158 6.10 -13.77 10.06
N GLY A 159 7.39 -14.07 10.13
CA GLY A 159 7.95 -15.38 9.82
C GLY A 159 8.49 -15.47 8.40
N GLU A 160 8.77 -16.71 7.95
CA GLU A 160 9.54 -16.96 6.73
C GLU A 160 8.70 -16.94 5.45
N ALA A 161 7.44 -17.35 5.53
CA ALA A 161 6.57 -17.43 4.38
C ALA A 161 6.17 -16.03 3.90
N ALA A 162 6.64 -15.63 2.72
CA ALA A 162 6.50 -14.27 2.19
C ALA A 162 5.04 -13.79 2.13
N ASP A 163 4.10 -14.69 1.86
CA ASP A 163 2.67 -14.39 1.74
C ASP A 163 2.00 -13.98 3.06
N VAL A 164 2.62 -14.26 4.21
CA VAL A 164 2.05 -13.93 5.54
C VAL A 164 2.01 -12.41 5.77
N ALA A 165 3.05 -11.67 5.39
CA ALA A 165 3.03 -10.20 5.49
C ALA A 165 1.97 -9.58 4.57
N CYS A 166 1.72 -10.17 3.39
CA CYS A 166 0.62 -9.75 2.52
C CYS A 166 -0.72 -9.95 3.22
N ALA A 167 -0.96 -11.12 3.82
CA ALA A 167 -2.18 -11.37 4.59
C ALA A 167 -2.35 -10.39 5.77
N ALA A 168 -1.27 -10.07 6.49
CA ALA A 168 -1.29 -9.08 7.56
C ALA A 168 -1.65 -7.67 7.05
N LYS A 169 -1.06 -7.24 5.92
CA LYS A 169 -1.39 -5.96 5.28
C LYS A 169 -2.84 -5.90 4.82
N LEU A 170 -3.35 -6.95 4.17
CA LEU A 170 -4.73 -7.03 3.70
C LEU A 170 -5.71 -6.99 4.89
N SER A 171 -5.40 -7.69 5.98
CA SER A 171 -6.19 -7.64 7.22
C SER A 171 -6.24 -6.24 7.82
N ALA A 172 -5.10 -5.53 7.86
CA ALA A 172 -5.07 -4.13 8.31
C ALA A 172 -5.91 -3.21 7.41
N ASN A 173 -5.82 -3.36 6.09
CA ASN A 173 -6.59 -2.55 5.15
C ASN A 173 -8.10 -2.85 5.20
N LEU A 174 -8.50 -4.10 5.47
CA LEU A 174 -9.90 -4.44 5.77
C LEU A 174 -10.41 -3.67 7.00
N MET A 175 -9.63 -3.61 8.08
CA MET A 175 -10.01 -2.85 9.28
C MET A 175 -10.16 -1.35 8.99
N VAL A 176 -9.26 -0.78 8.19
CA VAL A 176 -9.34 0.64 7.81
C VAL A 176 -10.56 0.91 6.93
N ALA A 177 -10.81 0.09 5.91
CA ALA A 177 -11.99 0.23 5.06
C ALA A 177 -13.28 0.11 5.87
N SER A 178 -13.34 -0.83 6.82
CA SER A 178 -14.47 -1.01 7.72
C SER A 178 -14.69 0.21 8.63
N ALA A 179 -13.61 0.81 9.14
CA ALA A 179 -13.69 2.01 9.96
C ALA A 179 -14.28 3.19 9.16
N ILE A 180 -13.86 3.36 7.90
CA ILE A 180 -14.37 4.41 7.01
C ILE A 180 -15.86 4.22 6.73
N GLU A 181 -16.28 3.01 6.31
CA GLU A 181 -17.69 2.74 6.01
C GLU A 181 -18.57 2.90 7.25
N SER A 182 -18.13 2.37 8.40
CA SER A 182 -18.89 2.50 9.64
C SER A 182 -19.07 3.96 10.08
N LEU A 183 -18.04 4.80 9.89
CA LEU A 183 -18.12 6.23 10.20
C LEU A 183 -19.03 6.98 9.21
N ALA A 184 -18.93 6.62 7.92
CA ALA A 184 -19.80 7.13 6.87
C ALA A 184 -21.28 6.86 7.21
N GLU A 185 -21.66 5.59 7.38
CA GLU A 185 -23.03 5.18 7.69
C GLU A 185 -23.54 5.81 8.99
N ALA A 186 -22.75 5.77 10.06
CA ALA A 186 -23.16 6.32 11.35
C ALA A 186 -23.37 7.84 11.31
N SER A 187 -22.50 8.58 10.59
CA SER A 187 -22.64 10.02 10.45
C SER A 187 -23.84 10.41 9.58
N THR A 188 -24.13 9.64 8.53
CA THR A 188 -25.33 9.85 7.69
C THR A 188 -26.61 9.51 8.46
N LEU A 189 -26.61 8.44 9.27
CA LEU A 189 -27.72 8.12 10.18
C LEU A 189 -27.99 9.27 11.16
N ALA A 190 -26.95 9.79 11.80
CA ALA A 190 -27.06 10.93 12.71
C ALA A 190 -27.66 12.17 12.02
N GLY A 191 -27.26 12.41 10.76
CA GLY A 191 -27.83 13.43 9.90
C GLY A 191 -29.34 13.28 9.68
N GLY A 192 -29.83 12.05 9.52
CA GLY A 192 -31.26 11.74 9.43
C GLY A 192 -32.08 12.15 10.66
N TYR A 193 -31.43 12.33 11.80
CA TYR A 193 -32.04 12.83 13.05
C TYR A 193 -31.67 14.29 13.37
N GLY A 194 -31.09 15.02 12.41
CA GLY A 194 -30.76 16.44 12.56
C GLY A 194 -29.45 16.72 13.30
N ILE A 195 -28.62 15.71 13.56
CA ILE A 195 -27.27 15.90 14.12
C ILE A 195 -26.31 16.17 12.95
N SER A 196 -25.58 17.28 12.99
CA SER A 196 -24.61 17.56 11.93
C SER A 196 -23.49 16.51 11.92
N ARG A 197 -23.02 16.15 10.71
CA ARG A 197 -21.90 15.21 10.52
C ARG A 197 -20.68 15.62 11.34
N ALA A 198 -20.32 16.90 11.32
CA ALA A 198 -19.19 17.43 12.08
C ALA A 198 -19.36 17.23 13.59
N ALA A 199 -20.55 17.52 14.15
CA ALA A 199 -20.79 17.34 15.59
C ALA A 199 -20.76 15.86 16.00
N PHE A 200 -21.32 14.97 15.18
CA PHE A 200 -21.27 13.53 15.45
C PHE A 200 -19.84 13.00 15.40
N ILE A 201 -19.07 13.37 14.37
CA ILE A 201 -17.69 12.95 14.19
C ILE A 201 -16.80 13.48 15.33
N ASP A 202 -16.96 14.75 15.72
CA ASP A 202 -16.22 15.32 16.86
C ASP A 202 -16.49 14.55 18.16
N MET A 203 -17.77 14.30 18.47
CA MET A 203 -18.16 13.53 19.64
C MET A 203 -17.56 12.12 19.63
N ILE A 204 -17.71 11.36 18.55
CA ILE A 204 -17.30 9.96 18.53
C ILE A 204 -15.77 9.80 18.53
N THR A 205 -15.05 10.71 17.87
CA THR A 205 -13.58 10.67 17.73
C THR A 205 -12.83 11.33 18.89
N SER A 206 -13.53 12.04 19.78
CA SER A 206 -12.99 12.52 21.06
C SER A 206 -13.31 11.60 22.25
N THR A 207 -14.21 10.62 22.07
CA THR A 207 -14.68 9.72 23.15
C THR A 207 -14.44 8.24 22.88
N LEU A 208 -15.30 7.58 22.12
CA LEU A 208 -15.29 6.12 21.93
C LEU A 208 -14.17 5.66 21.00
N PHE A 209 -13.87 6.44 19.96
CA PHE A 209 -12.87 6.08 18.94
C PHE A 209 -11.79 7.17 18.78
N PRO A 210 -11.00 7.49 19.83
CA PRO A 210 -9.95 8.50 19.78
C PRO A 210 -8.68 7.93 19.14
N VAL A 211 -8.81 7.43 17.91
CA VAL A 211 -7.74 6.78 17.16
C VAL A 211 -7.52 7.48 15.82
N PRO A 212 -6.27 7.54 15.31
CA PRO A 212 -5.92 8.34 14.14
C PRO A 212 -6.73 8.03 12.87
N VAL A 213 -7.15 6.78 12.68
CA VAL A 213 -7.92 6.36 11.49
C VAL A 213 -9.30 7.02 11.44
N TYR A 214 -10.05 6.98 12.55
CA TYR A 214 -11.37 7.60 12.64
C TYR A 214 -11.25 9.13 12.65
N GLN A 215 -10.25 9.69 13.33
CA GLN A 215 -10.01 11.13 13.38
C GLN A 215 -9.64 11.70 11.99
N GLY A 216 -8.71 11.05 11.29
CA GLY A 216 -8.20 11.51 10.00
C GLY A 216 -9.25 11.43 8.88
N TYR A 217 -9.96 10.31 8.77
CA TYR A 217 -11.01 10.17 7.76
C TYR A 217 -12.31 10.87 8.17
N GLY A 218 -12.62 10.92 9.46
CA GLY A 218 -13.74 11.70 9.98
C GLY A 218 -13.60 13.19 9.68
N LYS A 219 -12.40 13.75 9.85
CA LYS A 219 -12.14 15.14 9.47
C LYS A 219 -12.41 15.38 7.98
N GLN A 220 -11.95 14.49 7.10
CA GLN A 220 -12.21 14.62 5.66
C GLN A 220 -13.71 14.57 5.32
N MET A 221 -14.46 13.68 5.98
CA MET A 221 -15.92 13.58 5.80
C MET A 221 -16.65 14.81 6.34
N ALA A 222 -16.24 15.33 7.50
CA ALA A 222 -16.81 16.54 8.10
C ALA A 222 -16.57 17.78 7.24
N ASP A 223 -15.40 17.87 6.60
CA ASP A 223 -14.99 18.98 5.75
C ASP A 223 -15.41 18.78 4.26
N ASP A 224 -16.09 17.68 3.92
CA ASP A 224 -16.40 17.23 2.53
C ASP A 224 -15.21 17.36 1.57
N THR A 225 -14.01 17.05 2.06
CA THR A 225 -12.76 17.23 1.32
C THR A 225 -12.10 15.89 1.04
N PHE A 226 -12.21 15.45 -0.22
CA PHE A 226 -11.66 14.16 -0.69
C PHE A 226 -10.57 14.30 -1.75
N GLU A 227 -10.17 15.54 -2.05
CA GLU A 227 -9.14 15.86 -3.03
C GLU A 227 -8.11 16.85 -2.44
N PRO A 228 -6.80 16.67 -2.69
CA PRO A 228 -6.21 15.49 -3.34
C PRO A 228 -6.37 14.23 -2.49
N ALA A 229 -6.54 13.07 -3.13
CA ALA A 229 -6.72 11.81 -2.42
C ALA A 229 -5.43 11.40 -1.68
N GLY A 230 -5.55 11.11 -0.38
CA GLY A 230 -4.48 10.45 0.37
C GLY A 230 -4.38 8.97 0.00
N PHE A 231 -5.53 8.32 -0.24
CA PHE A 231 -5.63 6.99 -0.83
C PHE A 231 -6.89 6.89 -1.70
N LYS A 232 -6.70 6.70 -3.01
CA LYS A 232 -7.81 6.72 -3.98
C LYS A 232 -8.83 5.61 -3.71
N LEU A 233 -10.11 5.90 -3.93
CA LEU A 233 -11.20 4.94 -3.82
C LEU A 233 -11.00 3.72 -4.71
N SER A 234 -10.48 3.92 -5.93
CA SER A 234 -10.10 2.83 -6.85
C SER A 234 -9.06 1.86 -6.26
N LEU A 235 -8.10 2.37 -5.49
CA LEU A 235 -7.11 1.54 -4.78
C LEU A 235 -7.73 0.83 -3.58
N GLY A 236 -8.67 1.48 -2.89
CA GLY A 236 -9.49 0.84 -1.85
C GLY A 236 -10.27 -0.36 -2.38
N LEU A 237 -10.94 -0.22 -3.53
CA LEU A 237 -11.65 -1.33 -4.18
C LEU A 237 -10.70 -2.47 -4.55
N LYS A 238 -9.51 -2.14 -5.08
CA LYS A 238 -8.47 -3.13 -5.38
C LYS A 238 -8.06 -3.91 -4.12
N ASP A 239 -7.79 -3.22 -3.01
CA ASP A 239 -7.39 -3.88 -1.76
C ASP A 239 -8.51 -4.76 -1.18
N VAL A 240 -9.77 -4.31 -1.22
CA VAL A 240 -10.90 -5.12 -0.74
C VAL A 240 -11.12 -6.38 -1.59
N ARG A 241 -10.84 -6.33 -2.90
CA ARG A 241 -10.85 -7.53 -3.75
C ARG A 241 -9.76 -8.52 -3.33
N LEU A 242 -8.55 -8.04 -3.09
CA LEU A 242 -7.44 -8.88 -2.59
C LEU A 242 -7.78 -9.52 -1.23
N VAL A 243 -8.45 -8.78 -0.34
CA VAL A 243 -8.94 -9.30 0.94
C VAL A 243 -9.93 -10.45 0.73
N LEU A 244 -10.90 -10.29 -0.17
CA LEU A 244 -11.89 -11.33 -0.46
C LEU A 244 -11.24 -12.58 -1.07
N GLU A 245 -10.32 -12.40 -2.01
CA GLU A 245 -9.54 -13.50 -2.62
C GLU A 245 -8.74 -14.27 -1.56
N ALA A 246 -8.07 -13.56 -0.64
CA ALA A 246 -7.33 -14.17 0.45
C ALA A 246 -8.25 -14.91 1.45
N GLY A 247 -9.41 -14.34 1.76
CA GLY A 247 -10.43 -14.96 2.61
C GLY A 247 -10.97 -16.25 2.00
N GLU A 248 -11.30 -16.24 0.71
CA GLU A 248 -11.77 -17.44 -0.01
C GLU A 248 -10.70 -18.55 -0.02
N ALA A 249 -9.45 -18.21 -0.34
CA ALA A 249 -8.35 -19.17 -0.35
C ALA A 249 -8.08 -19.80 1.04
N ALA A 250 -8.35 -19.07 2.12
CA ALA A 250 -8.20 -19.54 3.49
C ALA A 250 -9.50 -20.09 4.11
N GLN A 251 -10.60 -20.15 3.35
CA GLN A 251 -11.94 -20.53 3.85
C GLN A 251 -12.42 -19.70 5.05
N VAL A 252 -12.11 -18.39 5.04
CA VAL A 252 -12.54 -17.42 6.03
C VAL A 252 -13.62 -16.51 5.41
N PRO A 253 -14.91 -16.66 5.79
CA PRO A 253 -15.96 -15.77 5.30
C PRO A 253 -15.79 -14.35 5.83
N LEU A 254 -15.79 -13.35 4.94
CA LEU A 254 -15.58 -11.94 5.26
C LEU A 254 -16.79 -11.08 4.86
N PRO A 255 -17.93 -11.16 5.59
CA PRO A 255 -19.17 -10.47 5.18
C PRO A 255 -19.01 -8.95 5.09
N PHE A 256 -18.22 -8.33 5.98
CA PHE A 256 -17.93 -6.89 5.88
C PHE A 256 -17.17 -6.54 4.61
N ALA A 257 -16.20 -7.36 4.19
CA ALA A 257 -15.47 -7.12 2.94
C ALA A 257 -16.41 -7.18 1.71
N SER A 258 -17.41 -8.06 1.73
CA SER A 258 -18.41 -8.12 0.66
C SER A 258 -19.23 -6.83 0.56
N VAL A 259 -19.71 -6.30 1.69
CA VAL A 259 -20.44 -5.02 1.73
C VAL A 259 -19.54 -3.87 1.26
N LEU A 260 -18.31 -3.80 1.78
CA LEU A 260 -17.33 -2.80 1.40
C LEU A 260 -17.04 -2.81 -0.11
N LYS A 261 -16.90 -3.99 -0.71
CA LYS A 261 -16.69 -4.13 -2.16
C LYS A 261 -17.84 -3.48 -2.93
N ASP A 262 -19.08 -3.71 -2.51
CA ASP A 262 -20.26 -3.17 -3.19
C ASP A 262 -20.42 -1.66 -2.95
N SER A 263 -20.10 -1.15 -1.75
CA SER A 263 -20.04 0.30 -1.48
C SER A 263 -18.96 1.02 -2.28
N LEU A 264 -17.77 0.41 -2.41
CA LEU A 264 -16.69 0.95 -3.24
C LEU A 264 -17.07 0.90 -4.73
N LEU A 265 -17.71 -0.18 -5.21
CA LEU A 265 -18.22 -0.25 -6.58
C LEU A 265 -19.29 0.83 -6.87
N ASP A 266 -20.17 1.10 -5.92
CA ASP A 266 -21.14 2.18 -6.00
C ASP A 266 -20.44 3.55 -6.14
N GLY A 267 -19.42 3.81 -5.31
CA GLY A 267 -18.59 5.01 -5.44
C GLY A 267 -17.90 5.13 -6.82
N MET A 268 -17.35 4.02 -7.33
CA MET A 268 -16.75 3.98 -8.67
C MET A 268 -17.77 4.33 -9.77
N ALA A 269 -18.99 3.79 -9.69
CA ALA A 269 -20.06 4.07 -10.65
C ALA A 269 -20.51 5.54 -10.67
N HIS A 270 -20.23 6.27 -9.59
CA HIS A 270 -20.57 7.69 -9.44
C HIS A 270 -19.35 8.63 -9.60
N GLY A 271 -18.29 8.16 -10.27
CA GLY A 271 -17.14 9.02 -10.65
C GLY A 271 -16.19 9.33 -9.50
N GLN A 272 -16.24 8.58 -8.40
CA GLN A 272 -15.40 8.83 -7.21
C GLN A 272 -14.03 8.14 -7.26
N ALA A 273 -13.63 7.57 -8.41
CA ALA A 273 -12.46 6.71 -8.54
C ALA A 273 -11.14 7.35 -8.09
N ASP A 274 -10.97 8.64 -8.34
CA ASP A 274 -9.78 9.42 -8.00
C ASP A 274 -9.90 10.22 -6.69
N GLN A 275 -11.06 10.21 -6.05
CA GLN A 275 -11.26 10.79 -4.72
C GLN A 275 -10.67 9.89 -3.65
N ASP A 276 -10.38 10.45 -2.47
CA ASP A 276 -10.05 9.66 -1.29
C ASP A 276 -11.18 8.66 -0.99
N TRP A 277 -10.84 7.44 -0.59
CA TRP A 277 -11.85 6.43 -0.20
C TRP A 277 -12.74 6.88 0.99
N ALA A 278 -12.38 7.93 1.74
CA ALA A 278 -13.30 8.58 2.67
C ALA A 278 -14.58 9.12 2.01
N SER A 279 -14.56 9.31 0.68
CA SER A 279 -15.74 9.68 -0.11
C SER A 279 -16.85 8.61 -0.10
N LEU A 280 -16.63 7.43 0.51
CA LEU A 280 -17.70 6.50 0.87
C LEU A 280 -18.83 7.15 1.69
N SER A 281 -18.56 8.26 2.40
CA SER A 281 -19.64 9.05 3.01
C SER A 281 -20.67 9.57 2.00
N ARG A 282 -20.25 9.92 0.78
CA ARG A 282 -21.16 10.31 -0.32
C ARG A 282 -21.99 9.14 -0.83
N VAL A 283 -21.48 7.91 -0.74
CA VAL A 283 -22.25 6.70 -1.04
C VAL A 283 -23.37 6.52 -0.02
N SER A 284 -23.03 6.67 1.27
CA SER A 284 -24.02 6.62 2.36
C SER A 284 -25.09 7.71 2.21
N ASP A 285 -24.69 8.96 1.95
CA ASP A 285 -25.61 10.08 1.75
C ASP A 285 -26.59 9.83 0.59
N ARG A 286 -26.06 9.37 -0.56
CA ARG A 286 -26.85 9.04 -1.74
C ARG A 286 -27.87 7.94 -1.45
N ARG A 287 -27.49 6.87 -0.73
CA ARG A 287 -28.40 5.79 -0.34
C ARG A 287 -29.48 6.25 0.64
N ALA A 288 -29.17 7.22 1.49
CA ALA A 288 -30.12 7.83 2.41
C ALA A 288 -31.01 8.92 1.77
N GLY A 289 -30.77 9.28 0.50
CA GLY A 289 -31.48 10.37 -0.17
C GLY A 289 -31.12 11.77 0.35
N VAL A 290 -29.97 11.90 1.02
CA VAL A 290 -29.42 13.17 1.49
C VAL A 290 -28.71 13.83 0.29
N LYS A 291 -29.09 15.08 -0.01
CA LYS A 291 -28.46 15.90 -1.06
C LYS A 291 -27.31 16.71 -0.50
#